data_AF-A0A1C5PRF9-F1
#
_entry.id   AF-A0A1C5PRF9-F1
#
_cell.length_a   1.000
_cell.length_b   1.000
_cell.length_c   1.000
_cell.angle_alpha   90.00
_cell.angle_beta   90.00
_cell.angle_gamma   90.00
#
_symmetry.space_group_name_H-M   'P 1'
#
loop_
_entity.id
_entity.type
_entity.pdbx_description
1 polymer ?
#
loop_
_entity_poly.entity_id
_entity_poly.type
_entity_poly.pdbx_seq_one_letter_code
_entity_poly.pdbx_strand_id
1 'polypeptide(L)'
;MQIIFLNFQKYYKKKYGDGVNEFWITNNTQENPCLVVLVNKEMANLTYFPDEESLGFQSVGCQTNQKNDYCIFYTNTPEEEIEIRRDSIISVDKAFEAAKKFFYKREMPDNIEWTEN
;
A
#
# COMPACT_ATOMS: atom_id res chain seq x y z
N MET A 1 3.20 -15.13 -16.00
CA MET A 1 2.33 -14.03 -15.52
C MET A 1 1.27 -14.50 -14.49
N GLN A 2 0.52 -15.59 -14.73
CA GLN A 2 -0.52 -16.07 -13.79
C GLN A 2 0.00 -16.63 -12.44
N ILE A 3 1.20 -17.22 -12.42
CA ILE A 3 1.83 -17.77 -11.20
C ILE A 3 2.27 -16.66 -10.22
N ILE A 4 2.78 -15.53 -10.74
CA ILE A 4 3.24 -14.40 -9.91
C ILE A 4 2.04 -13.71 -9.25
N PHE A 5 0.92 -13.56 -9.96
CA PHE A 5 -0.32 -12.99 -9.42
C PHE A 5 -0.97 -13.90 -8.36
N LEU A 6 -1.00 -15.23 -8.57
CA LEU A 6 -1.49 -16.18 -7.56
C LEU A 6 -0.62 -16.14 -6.29
N ASN A 7 0.69 -15.95 -6.44
CA ASN A 7 1.57 -15.70 -5.32
C ASN A 7 1.26 -14.35 -4.66
N PHE A 8 1.07 -13.25 -5.41
CA PHE A 8 0.66 -11.97 -4.86
C PHE A 8 -0.63 -12.07 -4.03
N GLN A 9 -1.69 -12.70 -4.56
CA GLN A 9 -2.93 -12.92 -3.82
C GLN A 9 -2.73 -13.82 -2.59
N LYS A 10 -1.88 -14.84 -2.70
CA LYS A 10 -1.51 -15.72 -1.58
C LYS A 10 -0.74 -14.95 -0.51
N TYR A 11 0.23 -14.12 -0.86
CA TYR A 11 1.07 -13.34 0.06
C TYR A 11 0.32 -12.15 0.66
N TYR A 12 -0.48 -11.45 -0.13
CA TYR A 12 -1.33 -10.35 0.34
C TYR A 12 -2.34 -10.83 1.39
N LYS A 13 -2.92 -12.01 1.19
CA LYS A 13 -3.81 -12.65 2.19
C LYS A 13 -3.05 -13.36 3.30
N LYS A 14 -1.76 -13.64 3.14
CA LYS A 14 -0.92 -14.24 4.18
C LYS A 14 -0.47 -13.14 5.13
N LYS A 15 -1.36 -12.83 6.06
CA LYS A 15 -1.07 -12.08 7.28
C LYS A 15 -0.04 -12.87 8.08
N TYR A 16 1.24 -12.50 8.03
CA TYR A 16 2.22 -13.01 8.98
C TYR A 16 1.94 -12.31 10.33
N GLY A 17 1.80 -13.06 11.43
CA GLY A 17 1.46 -12.47 12.74
C GLY A 17 0.07 -11.81 12.83
N ASP A 18 -0.05 -10.75 13.64
CA ASP A 18 -1.26 -10.04 14.10
C ASP A 18 -2.10 -9.31 13.03
N GLY A 19 -1.96 -9.68 11.76
CA GLY A 19 -2.72 -9.09 10.66
C GLY A 19 -2.06 -7.88 10.02
N VAL A 20 -0.76 -7.67 10.26
CA VAL A 20 0.04 -6.57 9.71
C VAL A 20 0.98 -7.07 8.63
N ASN A 21 1.27 -6.24 7.62
CA ASN A 21 2.30 -6.56 6.63
C ASN A 21 2.72 -5.32 5.82
N GLU A 22 3.89 -5.41 5.20
CA GLU A 22 4.40 -4.46 4.23
C GLU A 22 4.75 -5.19 2.93
N PHE A 23 4.35 -4.62 1.80
CA PHE A 23 4.67 -5.14 0.48
C PHE A 23 5.30 -4.07 -0.38
N TRP A 24 6.45 -4.39 -0.96
CA TRP A 24 7.09 -3.59 -2.00
C TRP A 24 6.87 -4.28 -3.34
N ILE A 25 6.10 -3.65 -4.22
CA ILE A 25 5.78 -4.18 -5.54
C ILE A 25 6.60 -3.40 -6.57
N THR A 26 7.67 -4.03 -7.06
CA THR A 26 8.58 -3.46 -8.07
C THR A 26 8.73 -4.44 -9.24
N ASN A 27 9.69 -4.20 -10.13
CA ASN A 27 10.12 -5.18 -11.12
C ASN A 27 11.47 -5.76 -10.69
N ASN A 28 11.78 -6.99 -11.10
CA ASN A 28 13.05 -7.66 -10.77
C ASN A 28 14.28 -6.93 -11.32
N THR A 29 14.11 -5.96 -12.23
CA THR A 29 15.20 -5.26 -12.92
C THR A 29 15.24 -3.76 -12.64
N GLN A 30 14.20 -3.19 -12.00
CA GLN A 30 14.06 -1.75 -11.77
C GLN A 30 13.29 -1.51 -10.47
N GLU A 31 13.80 -0.57 -9.66
CA GLU A 31 13.17 -0.20 -8.39
C GLU A 31 11.87 0.57 -8.62
N ASN A 32 11.83 1.46 -9.62
CA ASN A 32 10.65 2.24 -9.99
C ASN A 32 10.05 1.85 -11.36
N PRO A 33 8.74 2.08 -11.59
CA PRO A 33 7.77 2.55 -10.60
C PRO A 33 7.56 1.50 -9.51
N CYS A 34 7.38 1.95 -8.28
CA CYS A 34 7.18 1.13 -7.09
C CYS A 34 5.82 1.42 -6.49
N LEU A 35 5.14 0.38 -6.00
CA LEU A 35 3.98 0.53 -5.13
C LEU A 35 4.29 -0.14 -3.78
N VAL A 36 4.31 0.68 -2.73
CA VAL A 36 4.40 0.21 -1.35
C VAL A 36 2.98 0.06 -0.81
N VAL A 37 2.70 -1.08 -0.19
CA VAL A 37 1.40 -1.39 0.42
C VAL A 37 1.61 -1.77 1.87
N LEU A 38 1.10 -0.93 2.77
CA LEU A 38 1.05 -1.21 4.20
C LEU A 38 -0.33 -1.74 4.56
N VAL A 39 -0.38 -2.84 5.31
CA VAL A 39 -1.62 -3.48 5.77
C VAL A 39 -1.61 -3.55 7.28
N ASN A 40 -2.72 -3.13 7.91
CA ASN A 40 -3.01 -3.38 9.31
C ASN A 40 -4.48 -3.83 9.44
N LYS A 41 -4.66 -5.14 9.62
CA LYS A 41 -5.95 -5.83 9.76
C LYS A 41 -6.88 -5.63 8.56
N GLU A 42 -7.73 -4.60 8.58
CA GLU A 42 -8.70 -4.23 7.54
C GLU A 42 -8.39 -2.86 6.91
N MET A 43 -7.36 -2.19 7.43
CA MET A 43 -6.86 -0.90 6.97
C MET A 43 -5.63 -1.10 6.08
N ALA A 44 -5.48 -0.24 5.10
CA ALA A 44 -4.31 -0.19 4.25
C ALA A 44 -3.93 1.24 3.88
N ASN A 45 -2.65 1.45 3.61
CA ASN A 45 -2.10 2.67 3.04
C ASN A 45 -1.22 2.30 1.85
N LEU A 46 -1.36 3.05 0.76
CA LEU A 46 -0.56 2.87 -0.45
C LEU A 46 0.31 4.10 -0.68
N THR A 47 1.56 3.86 -1.06
CA THR A 47 2.45 4.91 -1.58
C THR A 47 3.00 4.48 -2.93
N TYR A 48 2.76 5.29 -3.95
CA TYR A 48 3.24 5.09 -5.32
C TYR A 48 4.44 5.99 -5.59
N PHE A 49 5.55 5.40 -6.03
CA PHE A 49 6.76 6.13 -6.43
C PHE A 49 6.99 5.95 -7.94
N PRO A 50 6.70 6.95 -8.78
CA PRO A 50 6.91 6.87 -10.23
C PRO A 50 8.38 6.70 -10.61
N ASP A 51 9.28 7.34 -9.86
CA ASP A 51 10.73 7.40 -10.10
C ASP A 51 11.48 7.64 -8.76
N GLU A 52 12.81 7.70 -8.82
CA GLU A 52 13.70 7.87 -7.67
C GLU A 52 13.71 9.29 -7.09
N GLU A 53 13.26 10.30 -7.84
CA GLU A 53 13.28 11.72 -7.44
C GLU A 53 11.97 12.14 -6.75
N SER A 54 10.88 11.43 -7.02
CA SER A 54 9.55 11.69 -6.47
C SER A 54 9.42 11.34 -4.98
N LEU A 55 8.84 12.27 -4.19
CA LEU A 55 8.43 12.02 -2.79
C LEU A 55 7.27 11.01 -2.64
N GLY A 56 6.64 10.71 -3.76
CA GLY A 56 5.60 9.69 -3.89
C GLY A 56 4.20 10.28 -3.75
N PHE A 57 3.24 9.47 -4.15
CA PHE A 57 1.82 9.76 -4.06
C PHE A 57 1.20 8.81 -3.06
N GLN A 58 0.49 9.33 -2.07
CA GLN A 58 -0.15 8.54 -1.04
C GLN A 58 -1.65 8.39 -1.30
N SER A 59 -2.21 7.22 -0.99
CA SER A 59 -3.65 6.98 -1.11
C SER A 59 -4.45 7.96 -0.27
N VAL A 60 -5.60 8.41 -0.80
CA VAL A 60 -6.56 9.23 -0.04
C VAL A 60 -7.67 8.34 0.50
N GLY A 61 -7.82 8.40 1.83
CA GLY A 61 -8.83 7.75 2.63
C GLY A 61 -10.05 8.63 2.92
N CYS A 62 -10.99 8.10 3.69
CA CYS A 62 -12.12 8.90 4.15
C CYS A 62 -11.67 9.87 5.24
N GLN A 63 -11.91 11.17 5.05
CA GLN A 63 -11.74 12.16 6.11
C GLN A 63 -12.67 11.82 7.28
N THR A 64 -12.09 11.64 8.46
CA THR A 64 -12.88 11.46 9.69
C THR A 64 -12.78 12.74 10.52
N ASN A 65 -13.90 13.23 11.05
CA ASN A 65 -13.93 14.38 11.98
C ASN A 65 -13.35 14.02 13.39
N GLN A 66 -12.54 12.97 13.51
CA GLN A 66 -11.99 12.51 14.79
C GLN A 66 -10.61 13.14 15.03
N LYS A 67 -10.38 13.59 16.27
CA LYS A 67 -9.15 14.29 16.72
C LYS A 67 -7.86 13.46 16.72
N ASN A 68 -7.95 12.13 16.60
CA ASN A 68 -6.76 11.27 16.50
C ASN A 68 -6.45 10.99 15.04
N ASP A 69 -5.59 11.84 14.48
CA ASP A 69 -5.38 11.97 13.04
C ASP A 69 -4.51 10.85 12.44
N TYR A 70 -4.10 9.85 13.22
CA TYR A 70 -3.16 8.80 12.81
C TYR A 70 -3.58 7.38 13.23
N CYS A 71 -3.11 6.38 12.48
CA CYS A 71 -3.10 4.96 12.83
C CYS A 71 -1.68 4.41 12.75
N ILE A 72 -1.38 3.41 13.58
CA ILE A 72 -0.11 2.72 13.56
C ILE A 72 -0.08 1.68 12.43
N PHE A 73 0.98 1.71 11.64
CA PHE A 73 1.39 0.66 10.70
C PHE A 73 2.81 0.20 11.03
N TYR A 74 3.29 -0.81 10.31
CA TYR A 74 4.57 -1.45 10.58
C TYR A 74 5.37 -1.59 9.30
N THR A 75 6.67 -1.32 9.37
CA THR A 75 7.64 -1.42 8.25
C THR A 75 8.78 -2.32 8.66
N ASN A 76 9.38 -3.07 7.73
CA ASN A 76 10.49 -4.03 7.94
C ASN A 76 10.21 -5.20 8.92
N THR A 77 9.68 -4.92 10.10
CA THR A 77 9.40 -5.84 11.20
C THR A 77 8.06 -5.53 11.86
N PRO A 78 7.41 -6.48 12.56
CA PRO A 78 6.18 -6.21 13.32
C PRO A 78 6.37 -5.32 14.56
N GLU A 79 7.59 -4.88 14.88
CA GLU A 79 7.90 -4.07 16.06
C GLU A 79 8.24 -2.61 15.70
N GLU A 80 8.59 -2.36 14.43
CA GLU A 80 8.93 -1.03 13.94
C GLU A 80 7.67 -0.32 13.46
N GLU A 81 7.20 0.60 14.31
CA GLU A 81 5.94 1.33 14.14
C GLU A 81 6.12 2.65 13.39
N ILE A 82 5.15 2.96 12.53
CA ILE A 82 5.02 4.25 11.86
C ILE A 82 3.60 4.81 12.01
N GLU A 83 3.49 6.12 12.11
CA GLU A 83 2.21 6.82 12.18
C GLU A 83 1.74 7.24 10.78
N ILE A 84 0.57 6.77 10.36
CA ILE A 84 -0.04 7.09 9.07
C ILE A 84 -1.32 7.88 9.27
N ARG A 85 -1.49 9.00 8.55
CA ARG A 85 -2.68 9.85 8.71
C ARG A 85 -3.95 9.11 8.30
N ARG A 86 -5.04 9.26 9.06
CA ARG A 86 -6.32 8.58 8.79
C ARG A 86 -6.91 8.94 7.44
N ASP A 87 -6.72 10.17 7.00
CA ASP A 87 -7.16 10.65 5.68
C ASP A 87 -6.35 10.05 4.52
N SER A 88 -5.35 9.21 4.81
CA SER A 88 -4.62 8.43 3.83
C SER A 88 -4.92 6.92 3.86
N ILE A 89 -5.84 6.48 4.74
CA ILE A 89 -6.15 5.08 4.96
C ILE A 89 -7.37 4.65 4.15
N ILE A 90 -7.19 3.61 3.35
CA ILE A 90 -8.25 2.94 2.60
C ILE A 90 -8.52 1.53 3.15
N SER A 91 -9.60 0.89 2.69
CA SER A 91 -9.83 -0.52 3.03
C SER A 91 -8.82 -1.42 2.34
N VAL A 92 -8.49 -2.54 2.97
CA VAL A 92 -7.62 -3.58 2.40
C VAL A 92 -8.13 -4.09 1.04
N ASP A 93 -9.44 -4.11 0.82
CA ASP A 93 -10.04 -4.51 -0.45
C ASP A 93 -9.76 -3.50 -1.58
N LYS A 94 -9.89 -2.19 -1.29
CA LYS A 94 -9.53 -1.13 -2.26
C LYS A 94 -8.04 -1.17 -2.59
N ALA A 95 -7.21 -1.33 -1.56
CA ALA A 95 -5.76 -1.49 -1.70
C ALA A 95 -5.40 -2.70 -2.57
N PHE A 96 -6.08 -3.84 -2.39
CA PHE A 96 -5.84 -5.04 -3.17
C PHE A 96 -6.15 -4.83 -4.66
N GLU A 97 -7.29 -4.23 -4.99
CA GLU A 97 -7.64 -3.98 -6.40
C GLU A 97 -6.71 -2.93 -7.03
N ALA A 98 -6.27 -1.91 -6.28
CA ALA A 98 -5.27 -0.95 -6.75
C ALA A 98 -3.91 -1.62 -7.02
N ALA A 99 -3.42 -2.43 -6.08
CA ALA A 99 -2.17 -3.16 -6.23
C ALA A 99 -2.21 -4.15 -7.40
N LYS A 100 -3.36 -4.78 -7.63
CA LYS A 100 -3.61 -5.62 -8.80
C LYS A 100 -3.55 -4.82 -10.11
N LYS A 101 -4.18 -3.63 -10.17
CA LYS A 101 -4.06 -2.75 -11.36
C LYS A 101 -2.61 -2.35 -11.62
N PHE A 102 -1.89 -1.93 -10.59
CA PHE A 102 -0.48 -1.60 -10.68
C PHE A 102 0.35 -2.79 -11.18
N PHE A 103 0.12 -3.99 -10.63
CA PHE A 103 0.83 -5.21 -11.03
C PHE A 103 0.73 -5.48 -12.55
N TYR A 104 -0.43 -5.20 -13.16
CA TYR A 104 -0.64 -5.42 -14.59
C TYR A 104 -0.21 -4.24 -15.47
N LYS A 105 -0.50 -3.00 -15.07
CA LYS A 105 -0.28 -1.81 -15.90
C LYS A 105 1.05 -1.11 -15.66
N ARG A 106 1.63 -1.25 -14.46
CA ARG A 106 2.83 -0.53 -14.01
C ARG A 106 2.67 0.99 -14.00
N GLU A 107 1.45 1.45 -13.81
CA GLU A 107 1.06 2.86 -13.75
C GLU A 107 0.33 3.13 -12.44
N MET A 108 0.29 4.40 -12.01
CA MET A 108 -0.47 4.82 -10.84
C MET A 108 -1.93 4.34 -10.94
N PRO A 109 -2.43 3.51 -10.00
CA PRO A 109 -3.79 2.98 -10.07
C PRO A 109 -4.88 4.06 -10.12
N ASP A 110 -5.74 3.97 -11.13
CA ASP A 110 -6.83 4.92 -11.39
C ASP A 110 -8.12 4.66 -10.57
N ASN A 111 -8.14 3.64 -9.70
CA ASN A 111 -9.31 3.21 -8.93
C ASN A 111 -9.33 3.70 -7.48
N ILE A 112 -8.35 4.49 -7.08
CA ILE A 112 -8.31 5.20 -5.80
C ILE A 112 -7.83 6.62 -6.04
N GLU A 113 -8.06 7.48 -5.07
CA GLU A 113 -7.56 8.85 -5.06
C GLU A 113 -6.15 8.90 -4.47
N TRP A 114 -5.37 9.87 -4.93
CA TRP A 114 -3.98 10.07 -4.55
C TRP A 114 -3.73 11.53 -4.20
N THR A 115 -2.86 11.77 -3.23
CA THR A 115 -2.29 13.09 -2.93
C THR A 115 -0.78 13.00 -3.02
N GLU A 116 -0.15 14.04 -3.52
CA GLU A 116 1.32 14.17 -3.50
C GLU A 116 1.79 14.39 -2.05
N ASN A 117 2.92 13.76 -1.69
CA ASN A 117 3.58 13.93 -0.40
C ASN A 117 4.49 15.15 -0.34
#